data_AF-A0A957JSC2-F1
#
_entry.id   AF-A0A957JSC2-F1
#
_cell.length_a   1.000
_cell.length_b   1.000
_cell.length_c   1.000
_cell.angle_alpha   90.00
_cell.angle_beta   90.00
_cell.angle_gamma   90.00
#
_symmetry.space_group_name_H-M   'P 1'
#
loop_
_entity.id
_entity.type
_entity.pdbx_description
1 polymer ?
#
loop_
_entity_poly.entity_id
_entity_poly.type
_entity_poly.pdbx_seq_one_letter_code
_entity_poly.pdbx_strand_id
1 'polypeptide(L)'
;VMNLIINAAEAMNGRNGRIHIQTSYEPISSPHRVAAAYTDGLLPMHPYVALAVHDDGIGMDGQTLAKIFDPFFTTKATGRGLGLAAALGIVRSHKGGLQVFSTLGSGTTFKLYFPASVSLAMNGRQTVLPSTKGMKQGTVLVIDDEEGVRESAGDILETVGWRVLTAVDGSSGIELYQAHHHTINLVLLDLSMPGLSGRETL
;
A
#
# COMPACT_ATOMS: atom_id res chain seq x y z
N VAL A 1 2.77 3.23 -3.64
CA VAL A 1 3.24 4.58 -4.06
C VAL A 1 4.42 5.04 -3.21
N MET A 2 4.31 5.04 -1.87
CA MET A 2 5.39 5.47 -0.96
C MET A 2 6.77 4.87 -1.29
N ASN A 3 6.87 3.56 -1.52
CA ASN A 3 8.15 2.92 -1.88
C ASN A 3 8.83 3.56 -3.11
N LEU A 4 8.06 4.02 -4.10
CA LEU A 4 8.62 4.65 -5.29
C LEU A 4 9.12 6.07 -4.98
N ILE A 5 8.37 6.81 -4.16
CA ILE A 5 8.76 8.17 -3.72
C ILE A 5 10.01 8.11 -2.86
N ILE A 6 10.10 7.16 -1.91
CA ILE A 6 11.28 6.95 -1.07
C ILE A 6 12.49 6.62 -1.95
N ASN A 7 12.34 5.69 -2.90
CA ASN A 7 13.42 5.35 -3.83
C ASN A 7 13.87 6.54 -4.69
N ALA A 8 12.93 7.34 -5.18
CA ALA A 8 13.19 8.57 -5.94
C ALA A 8 13.96 9.61 -5.10
N ALA A 9 13.53 9.85 -3.86
CA ALA A 9 14.19 10.78 -2.95
C ALA A 9 15.62 10.32 -2.60
N GLU A 10 15.80 9.02 -2.33
CA GLU A 10 17.12 8.44 -2.07
C GLU A 10 18.03 8.54 -3.30
N ALA A 11 17.49 8.41 -4.51
CA ALA A 11 18.26 8.56 -5.75
C ALA A 11 18.81 9.97 -5.97
N MET A 12 18.34 10.97 -5.23
CA MET A 12 18.89 12.33 -5.28
C MET A 12 20.18 12.50 -4.49
N ASN A 13 20.55 11.55 -3.61
CA ASN A 13 21.79 11.57 -2.82
C ASN A 13 22.05 12.91 -2.10
N GLY A 14 21.02 13.50 -1.49
CA GLY A 14 21.11 14.77 -0.74
C GLY A 14 21.18 16.02 -1.62
N ARG A 15 21.08 15.90 -2.94
CA ARG A 15 20.93 17.06 -3.84
C ARG A 15 19.48 17.49 -3.93
N ASN A 16 19.26 18.75 -4.28
CA ASN A 16 17.94 19.22 -4.68
C ASN A 16 17.56 18.56 -6.01
N GLY A 17 16.34 18.05 -6.08
CA GLY A 17 15.77 17.45 -7.28
C GLY A 17 14.25 17.55 -7.25
N ARG A 18 13.60 16.97 -8.25
CA ARG A 18 12.15 16.96 -8.40
C ARG A 18 11.64 15.53 -8.55
N ILE A 19 10.57 15.24 -7.81
CA ILE A 19 9.78 14.03 -7.99
C ILE A 19 8.45 14.46 -8.59
N HIS A 20 8.13 13.95 -9.78
CA HIS A 20 6.86 14.20 -10.45
C HIS A 20 5.98 12.95 -10.36
N ILE A 21 4.77 13.13 -9.84
CA ILE A 21 3.77 12.08 -9.76
C ILE A 21 2.64 12.44 -10.71
N GLN A 22 2.34 11.56 -11.66
CA GLN A 22 1.32 11.78 -12.66
C GLN A 22 0.39 10.57 -12.74
N THR A 23 -0.91 10.83 -12.86
CA THR A 23 -1.89 9.81 -13.22
C THR A 23 -2.47 10.10 -14.60
N SER A 24 -2.68 9.07 -15.40
CA SER A 24 -3.33 9.21 -16.71
C SER A 24 -4.24 8.02 -17.01
N TYR A 25 -5.18 8.23 -17.93
CA TYR A 25 -6.01 7.17 -18.48
C TYR A 25 -5.56 6.92 -19.91
N GLU A 26 -4.92 5.78 -20.15
CA GLU A 26 -4.26 5.49 -21.42
C GLU A 26 -4.57 4.05 -21.87
N PRO A 27 -5.08 3.84 -23.09
CA PRO A 27 -5.08 2.50 -23.69
C PRO A 27 -3.64 2.11 -24.02
N ILE A 28 -3.24 0.89 -23.64
CA ILE A 28 -1.91 0.38 -23.97
C ILE A 28 -1.90 -0.02 -25.45
N SER A 29 -1.19 0.76 -26.26
CA SER A 29 -1.12 0.58 -27.72
C SER A 29 -0.22 -0.58 -28.15
N SER A 30 0.81 -0.92 -27.36
CA SER A 30 1.67 -2.09 -27.60
C SER A 30 2.40 -2.50 -26.32
N PRO A 31 2.24 -3.74 -25.83
CA PRO A 31 3.00 -4.28 -24.70
C PRO A 31 4.51 -4.43 -24.95
N HIS A 32 4.97 -4.36 -26.21
CA HIS A 32 6.33 -4.78 -26.61
C HIS A 32 7.41 -3.68 -26.61
N ARG A 33 7.11 -2.43 -26.24
CA ARG A 33 8.07 -1.30 -26.30
C ARG A 33 8.67 -0.91 -24.94
N VAL A 34 8.76 -1.86 -24.02
CA VAL A 34 9.00 -1.57 -22.62
C VAL A 34 10.36 -2.12 -22.21
N ALA A 35 11.28 -1.23 -21.85
CA ALA A 35 12.52 -1.62 -21.20
C ALA A 35 12.18 -2.22 -19.81
N ALA A 36 12.66 -3.45 -19.55
CA ALA A 36 12.37 -4.24 -18.34
C ALA A 36 10.87 -4.46 -18.03
N ALA A 37 10.14 -5.02 -19.00
CA ALA A 37 8.69 -5.18 -18.93
C ALA A 37 8.24 -6.31 -18.00
N TYR A 38 7.59 -5.96 -16.89
CA TYR A 38 6.70 -6.88 -16.17
C TYR A 38 5.27 -6.56 -16.55
N THR A 39 4.98 -6.71 -17.84
CA THR A 39 3.66 -6.42 -18.44
C THR A 39 2.91 -7.70 -18.80
N ASP A 40 3.36 -8.85 -18.30
CA ASP A 40 2.70 -10.14 -18.51
C ASP A 40 1.25 -10.05 -18.05
N GLY A 41 0.32 -10.26 -18.98
CA GLY A 41 -1.12 -10.19 -18.71
C GLY A 41 -1.78 -8.85 -19.01
N LEU A 42 -1.04 -7.82 -19.45
CA LEU A 42 -1.67 -6.61 -20.00
C LEU A 42 -2.29 -6.89 -21.37
N LEU A 43 -3.58 -6.62 -21.51
CA LEU A 43 -4.36 -6.81 -22.71
C LEU A 43 -4.22 -5.58 -23.63
N PRO A 44 -3.82 -5.74 -24.90
CA PRO A 44 -3.81 -4.64 -25.86
C PRO A 44 -5.19 -3.99 -25.99
N MET A 45 -5.23 -2.67 -26.20
CA MET A 45 -6.47 -1.90 -26.37
C MET A 45 -7.44 -1.92 -25.16
N HIS A 46 -7.07 -2.57 -24.05
CA HIS A 46 -7.84 -2.47 -22.81
C HIS A 46 -7.57 -1.11 -22.14
N PRO A 47 -8.57 -0.48 -21.51
CA PRO A 47 -8.35 0.75 -20.76
C PRO A 47 -7.55 0.50 -19.49
N TYR A 48 -6.53 1.33 -19.25
CA TYR A 48 -5.72 1.31 -18.03
C TYR A 48 -5.68 2.69 -17.40
N VAL A 49 -5.65 2.71 -16.07
CA VAL A 49 -5.18 3.86 -15.31
C VAL A 49 -3.69 3.66 -15.09
N ALA A 50 -2.88 4.64 -15.49
CA ALA A 50 -1.46 4.65 -15.26
C ALA A 50 -1.10 5.61 -14.12
N LEU A 51 -0.18 5.18 -13.25
CA LEU A 51 0.51 6.02 -12.27
C LEU A 51 1.99 6.04 -12.64
N ALA A 52 2.54 7.23 -12.90
CA ALA A 52 3.94 7.45 -13.15
C ALA A 52 4.59 8.19 -11.98
N VAL A 53 5.74 7.71 -11.54
CA VAL A 53 6.64 8.40 -10.61
C VAL A 53 7.96 8.63 -11.33
N HIS A 54 8.29 9.88 -11.57
CA HIS A 54 9.52 10.31 -12.23
C HIS A 54 10.40 11.08 -11.25
N ASP A 55 11.70 10.77 -11.23
CA ASP A 55 12.73 11.51 -10.52
C ASP A 55 13.83 11.96 -11.48
N ASP A 56 14.51 13.06 -11.13
CA ASP A 56 15.73 13.55 -11.79
C ASP A 56 17.00 13.16 -11.02
N GLY A 57 16.96 12.03 -10.30
CA GLY A 57 18.07 11.49 -9.54
C GLY A 57 19.20 10.90 -10.41
N ILE A 58 20.06 10.09 -9.80
CA ILE A 58 21.24 9.54 -10.50
C ILE A 58 20.90 8.51 -11.59
N GLY A 59 19.66 8.02 -11.66
CA GLY A 59 19.29 6.93 -12.57
C GLY A 59 20.06 5.63 -12.33
N MET A 60 19.92 4.67 -13.23
CA MET A 60 20.49 3.33 -13.14
C MET A 60 21.12 2.90 -14.46
N ASP A 61 22.17 2.08 -14.37
CA ASP A 61 22.73 1.37 -15.52
C ASP A 61 21.94 0.09 -15.82
N GLY A 62 22.24 -0.55 -16.97
CA GLY A 62 21.53 -1.75 -17.39
C GLY A 62 21.70 -2.94 -16.44
N GLN A 63 22.86 -3.06 -15.77
CA GLN A 63 23.12 -4.14 -14.82
C GLN A 63 22.28 -4.00 -13.55
N THR A 64 22.15 -2.77 -13.05
CA THR A 64 21.29 -2.44 -11.90
C THR A 64 19.83 -2.65 -12.29
N LEU A 65 19.40 -2.11 -13.44
CA LEU A 65 18.01 -2.21 -13.92
C LEU A 65 17.53 -3.67 -14.02
N ALA A 66 18.40 -4.60 -14.39
CA ALA A 66 18.08 -6.02 -14.48
C ALA A 66 17.80 -6.71 -13.14
N LYS A 67 18.27 -6.13 -12.03
CA LYS A 67 18.22 -6.73 -10.68
C LYS A 67 17.31 -5.99 -9.70
N ILE A 68 16.78 -4.82 -10.06
CA ILE A 68 16.03 -3.97 -9.11
C ILE A 68 14.79 -4.61 -8.50
N PHE A 69 14.26 -5.67 -9.10
CA PHE A 69 13.12 -6.42 -8.57
C PHE A 69 13.51 -7.72 -7.86
N ASP A 70 14.80 -8.05 -7.83
CA ASP A 70 15.28 -9.20 -7.08
C ASP A 70 15.13 -8.89 -5.59
N PRO A 71 14.48 -9.78 -4.82
CA PRO A 71 14.36 -9.60 -3.37
C PRO A 71 15.74 -9.41 -2.74
N PHE A 72 15.86 -8.44 -1.84
CA PHE A 72 17.09 -8.09 -1.12
C PHE A 72 18.19 -7.42 -1.98
N PHE A 73 18.00 -7.26 -3.28
CA PHE A 73 18.94 -6.49 -4.09
C PHE A 73 18.88 -5.01 -3.69
N THR A 74 20.04 -4.45 -3.38
CA THR A 74 20.19 -3.06 -2.98
C THR A 74 21.55 -2.54 -3.41
N THR A 75 21.59 -1.31 -3.89
CA THR A 75 22.83 -0.54 -4.10
C THR A 75 23.09 0.42 -2.93
N LYS A 76 22.23 0.40 -1.90
CA LYS A 76 22.22 1.34 -0.76
C LYS A 76 22.75 0.64 0.49
N ALA A 77 23.54 1.36 1.28
CA ALA A 77 24.18 0.85 2.50
C ALA A 77 23.20 0.48 3.63
N THR A 78 22.03 1.11 3.69
CA THR A 78 21.04 0.94 4.76
C THR A 78 19.70 0.34 4.31
N GLY A 79 19.53 0.10 3.00
CA GLY A 79 18.27 -0.40 2.43
C GLY A 79 18.17 -1.92 2.47
N ARG A 80 17.00 -2.47 2.86
CA ARG A 80 16.75 -3.93 2.84
C ARG A 80 16.50 -4.52 1.44
N GLY A 81 16.39 -3.69 0.40
CA GLY A 81 16.19 -4.16 -0.98
C GLY A 81 14.83 -4.83 -1.27
N LEU A 82 13.80 -4.60 -0.44
CA LEU A 82 12.48 -5.24 -0.58
C LEU A 82 11.43 -4.35 -1.26
N GLY A 83 11.63 -3.03 -1.28
CA GLY A 83 10.58 -2.08 -1.65
C GLY A 83 10.05 -2.22 -3.08
N LEU A 84 10.94 -2.47 -4.05
CA LEU A 84 10.57 -2.65 -5.46
C LEU A 84 10.03 -4.05 -5.76
N ALA A 85 10.58 -5.10 -5.13
CA ALA A 85 10.04 -6.45 -5.21
C ALA A 85 8.59 -6.51 -4.69
N ALA A 86 8.32 -5.85 -3.56
CA ALA A 86 6.96 -5.70 -3.02
C ALA A 86 6.05 -4.89 -3.96
N ALA A 87 6.54 -3.77 -4.51
CA ALA A 87 5.78 -2.98 -5.47
C ALA A 87 5.38 -3.80 -6.71
N LEU A 88 6.29 -4.62 -7.24
CA LEU A 88 5.99 -5.52 -8.35
C LEU A 88 4.94 -6.58 -7.97
N GLY A 89 5.07 -7.19 -6.79
CA GLY A 89 4.08 -8.16 -6.28
C GLY A 89 2.68 -7.56 -6.15
N ILE A 90 2.58 -6.34 -5.61
CA ILE A 90 1.31 -5.60 -5.49
C ILE A 90 0.74 -5.28 -6.87
N VAL A 91 1.55 -4.76 -7.80
CA VAL A 91 1.05 -4.47 -9.15
C VAL A 91 0.50 -5.73 -9.83
N ARG A 92 1.19 -6.85 -9.68
CA ARG A 92 0.75 -8.15 -10.22
C ARG A 92 -0.54 -8.67 -9.57
N SER A 93 -0.70 -8.56 -8.24
CA SER A 93 -1.92 -9.01 -7.55
C SER A 93 -3.15 -8.23 -8.02
N HIS A 94 -2.97 -6.98 -8.42
CA HIS A 94 -4.00 -6.14 -9.04
C HIS A 94 -4.18 -6.36 -10.55
N LYS A 95 -3.58 -7.41 -11.13
CA LYS A 95 -3.57 -7.69 -12.59
C LYS A 95 -3.04 -6.50 -13.41
N GLY A 96 -2.16 -5.72 -12.79
CA GLY A 96 -1.50 -4.59 -13.40
C GLY A 96 -0.16 -4.98 -14.02
N GLY A 97 0.50 -3.98 -14.60
CA GLY A 97 1.84 -4.14 -15.14
C GLY A 97 2.71 -2.95 -14.81
N LEU A 98 4.02 -3.15 -14.88
CA LEU A 98 5.00 -2.16 -14.47
C LEU A 98 6.07 -1.98 -15.56
N GLN A 99 6.41 -0.72 -15.81
CA GLN A 99 7.45 -0.29 -16.74
C GLN A 99 8.47 0.59 -16.01
N VAL A 100 9.75 0.44 -16.36
CA VAL A 100 10.82 1.27 -15.79
C VAL A 100 11.65 1.85 -16.91
N PHE A 101 11.82 3.16 -16.89
CA PHE A 101 12.75 3.88 -17.75
C PHE A 101 13.79 4.52 -16.86
N SER A 102 15.06 4.17 -17.03
CA SER A 102 16.14 4.78 -16.26
C SER A 102 17.36 4.93 -17.15
N THR A 103 18.07 6.02 -16.96
CA THR A 103 19.36 6.24 -17.62
C THR A 103 20.28 6.90 -16.61
N LEU A 104 21.49 6.36 -16.47
CA LEU A 104 22.48 6.90 -15.56
C LEU A 104 22.71 8.39 -15.84
N GLY A 105 22.54 9.22 -14.82
CA GLY A 105 22.65 10.68 -14.86
C GLY A 105 21.36 11.44 -15.25
N SER A 106 20.29 10.76 -15.64
CA SER A 106 19.05 11.38 -16.14
C SER A 106 17.80 11.02 -15.34
N GLY A 107 17.96 10.32 -14.21
CA GLY A 107 16.86 9.92 -13.35
C GLY A 107 16.13 8.66 -13.77
N THR A 108 15.00 8.40 -13.12
CA THR A 108 14.19 7.19 -13.30
C THR A 108 12.71 7.53 -13.41
N THR A 109 11.97 6.77 -14.21
CA THR A 109 10.52 6.79 -14.31
C THR A 109 9.97 5.39 -14.12
N PHE A 110 9.21 5.20 -13.07
CA PHE A 110 8.37 4.01 -12.87
C PHE A 110 6.96 4.32 -13.37
N LYS A 111 6.42 3.52 -14.29
CA LYS A 111 5.04 3.64 -14.78
C LYS A 111 4.28 2.35 -14.50
N LEU A 112 3.25 2.46 -13.66
CA LEU A 112 2.42 1.38 -13.17
C LEU A 112 1.08 1.46 -13.87
N TYR A 113 0.56 0.33 -14.34
CA TYR A 113 -0.69 0.23 -15.08
C TYR A 113 -1.65 -0.65 -14.31
N PHE A 114 -2.88 -0.18 -14.13
CA PHE A 114 -3.95 -0.93 -13.48
C PHE A 114 -5.17 -1.01 -14.40
N PRO A 115 -5.81 -2.19 -14.56
CA PRO A 115 -7.01 -2.30 -15.38
C PRO A 115 -8.05 -1.29 -14.92
N ALA A 116 -8.52 -0.45 -15.83
CA ALA A 116 -9.58 0.48 -15.50
C ALA A 116 -10.88 -0.30 -15.27
N SER A 117 -11.55 -0.06 -14.14
CA SER A 117 -12.89 -0.60 -13.92
C SER A 117 -13.87 0.08 -14.85
N VAL A 118 -14.67 -0.71 -15.58
CA VAL A 118 -15.83 -0.23 -16.35
C VAL A 118 -17.06 -0.13 -15.45
N SER A 119 -16.87 -0.10 -14.12
CA SER A 119 -17.97 0.28 -13.23
C SER A 119 -18.35 1.70 -13.58
N LEU A 120 -19.42 1.82 -14.38
CA LEU A 120 -20.20 3.04 -14.54
C LEU A 120 -20.20 3.70 -13.19
N ALA A 121 -19.58 4.88 -13.10
CA ALA A 121 -19.54 5.68 -11.89
C ALA A 121 -20.90 5.49 -11.23
N MET A 122 -20.93 4.73 -10.11
CA MET A 122 -22.15 4.59 -9.35
C MET A 122 -22.44 6.02 -8.94
N ASN A 123 -23.36 6.66 -9.68
CA ASN A 123 -23.82 8.03 -9.51
C ASN A 123 -23.61 8.40 -8.08
N GLY A 124 -22.70 9.34 -7.79
CA GLY A 124 -22.19 9.71 -6.47
C GLY A 124 -23.18 9.52 -5.33
N ARG A 125 -23.44 8.26 -4.98
CA ARG A 125 -23.69 7.85 -3.64
C ARG A 125 -22.28 7.93 -3.11
N GLN A 126 -21.95 9.13 -2.63
CA GLN A 126 -21.65 9.19 -1.21
C GLN A 126 -22.56 8.12 -0.61
N THR A 127 -21.98 6.98 -0.25
CA THR A 127 -22.47 6.28 0.91
C THR A 127 -22.55 7.40 1.93
N VAL A 128 -23.73 7.99 2.04
CA VAL A 128 -24.15 8.66 3.25
C VAL A 128 -23.91 7.53 4.21
N LEU A 129 -22.75 7.56 4.88
CA LEU A 129 -22.52 6.72 6.05
C LEU A 129 -23.82 6.90 6.80
N PRO A 130 -24.63 5.83 6.94
CA PRO A 130 -25.98 5.96 7.47
C PRO A 130 -25.81 6.82 8.70
N SER A 131 -26.47 7.97 8.71
CA SER A 131 -26.21 9.03 9.68
C SER A 131 -26.04 8.37 11.04
N THR A 132 -24.88 8.54 11.69
CA THR A 132 -24.56 7.91 12.98
C THR A 132 -25.57 8.26 14.09
N LYS A 133 -26.57 9.11 13.78
CA LYS A 133 -27.88 9.18 14.42
C LYS A 133 -28.60 7.82 14.42
N GLY A 134 -28.08 6.87 15.18
CA GLY A 134 -28.67 5.56 15.41
C GLY A 134 -27.68 4.41 15.63
N MET A 135 -26.38 4.58 15.34
CA MET A 135 -25.40 3.55 15.73
C MET A 135 -25.29 3.56 17.25
N LYS A 136 -25.80 2.47 17.84
CA LYS A 136 -25.90 2.25 19.28
C LYS A 136 -24.52 2.48 19.93
N GLN A 137 -24.55 2.95 21.18
CA GLN A 137 -23.40 2.98 22.08
C GLN A 137 -22.78 1.58 22.18
N GLY A 138 -21.80 1.29 21.33
CA GLY A 138 -21.14 0.00 21.28
C GLY A 138 -19.66 0.14 21.56
N THR A 139 -19.05 -0.96 21.99
CA THR A 139 -17.60 -0.99 22.28
C THR A 139 -16.89 -1.87 21.25
N VAL A 140 -15.79 -1.38 20.70
CA VAL A 140 -14.87 -2.15 19.87
C VAL A 140 -13.62 -2.43 20.70
N LEU A 141 -13.18 -3.69 20.74
CA LEU A 141 -11.88 -4.07 21.28
C LEU A 141 -10.88 -4.17 20.14
N VAL A 142 -9.80 -3.40 20.17
CA VAL A 142 -8.69 -3.43 19.21
C VAL A 142 -7.50 -4.12 19.85
N ILE A 143 -7.01 -5.18 19.23
CA ILE A 143 -5.87 -5.98 19.71
C ILE A 143 -4.81 -5.99 18.60
N ASP A 144 -3.70 -5.31 18.85
CA ASP A 144 -2.59 -5.14 17.88
C ASP A 144 -1.32 -4.84 18.68
N ASP A 145 -0.14 -5.32 18.28
CA ASP A 145 1.11 -5.07 19.02
C ASP A 145 1.75 -3.71 18.67
N GLU A 146 1.38 -3.12 17.53
CA GLU A 146 1.89 -1.83 17.07
C GLU A 146 1.07 -0.65 17.64
N GLU A 147 1.72 0.19 18.45
CA GLU A 147 1.09 1.34 19.11
C GLU A 147 0.44 2.32 18.13
N GLY A 148 1.16 2.68 17.06
CA GLY A 148 0.64 3.62 16.07
C GLY A 148 -0.61 3.12 15.34
N VAL A 149 -0.74 1.80 15.15
CA VAL A 149 -1.93 1.18 14.55
C VAL A 149 -3.08 1.21 15.54
N ARG A 150 -2.85 0.84 16.81
CA ARG A 150 -3.88 0.92 17.87
C ARG A 150 -4.44 2.33 18.05
N GLU A 151 -3.57 3.33 18.15
CA GLU A 151 -3.97 4.73 18.31
C GLU A 151 -4.78 5.21 17.11
N SER A 152 -4.26 4.99 15.90
CA SER A 152 -4.94 5.40 14.66
C SER A 152 -6.32 4.74 14.52
N ALA A 153 -6.41 3.44 14.79
CA ALA A 153 -7.68 2.71 14.75
C ALA A 153 -8.65 3.22 15.82
N GLY A 154 -8.15 3.50 17.04
CA GLY A 154 -8.91 4.08 18.13
C GLY A 154 -9.54 5.42 17.75
N ASP A 155 -8.72 6.37 17.32
CA ASP A 155 -9.16 7.72 16.93
C ASP A 155 -10.25 7.69 15.85
N ILE A 156 -10.08 6.83 14.84
CA ILE A 156 -11.04 6.68 13.74
C ILE A 156 -12.37 6.12 14.27
N LEU A 157 -12.33 5.08 15.10
CA LEU A 157 -13.53 4.43 15.64
C LEU A 157 -14.30 5.35 16.60
N GLU A 158 -13.59 6.08 17.46
CA GLU A 158 -14.17 7.06 18.38
C GLU A 158 -14.84 8.21 17.62
N THR A 159 -14.21 8.70 16.54
CA THR A 159 -14.79 9.73 15.67
C THR A 159 -16.12 9.30 15.05
N VAL A 160 -16.29 7.99 14.79
CA VAL A 160 -17.53 7.41 14.24
C VAL A 160 -18.56 7.06 15.34
N GLY A 161 -18.22 7.27 16.61
CA GLY A 161 -19.14 7.16 17.76
C GLY A 161 -19.04 5.86 18.56
N TRP A 162 -17.98 5.06 18.36
CA TRP A 162 -17.72 3.87 19.15
C TRP A 162 -16.95 4.21 20.44
N ARG A 163 -17.13 3.40 21.48
CA ARG A 163 -16.14 3.32 22.58
C ARG A 163 -15.06 2.32 22.16
N VAL A 164 -13.81 2.62 22.48
CA VAL A 164 -12.70 1.74 22.12
C VAL A 164 -12.00 1.24 23.39
N LEU A 165 -11.77 -0.07 23.43
CA LEU A 165 -10.83 -0.70 24.35
C LEU A 165 -9.65 -1.18 23.52
N THR A 166 -8.43 -1.09 24.05
CA THR A 166 -7.22 -1.49 23.35
C THR A 166 -6.41 -2.49 24.16
N ALA A 167 -5.86 -3.50 23.50
CA ALA A 167 -4.92 -4.47 24.04
C ALA A 167 -3.68 -4.55 23.16
N VAL A 168 -2.52 -4.81 23.78
CA VAL A 168 -1.22 -4.87 23.09
C VAL A 168 -0.88 -6.28 22.62
N ASP A 169 -1.61 -7.29 23.08
CA ASP A 169 -1.39 -8.69 22.76
C ASP A 169 -2.67 -9.52 22.97
N GLY A 170 -2.66 -10.77 22.50
CA GLY A 170 -3.80 -11.67 22.62
C GLY A 170 -4.21 -11.95 24.07
N SER A 171 -3.25 -12.05 25.00
CA SER A 171 -3.51 -12.35 26.41
C SER A 171 -4.32 -11.23 27.08
N SER A 172 -3.83 -9.98 26.98
CA SER A 172 -4.52 -8.79 27.49
C SER A 172 -5.84 -8.54 26.76
N GLY A 173 -5.91 -8.89 25.46
CA GLY A 173 -7.14 -8.86 24.68
C GLY A 173 -8.21 -9.82 25.22
N ILE A 174 -7.83 -11.05 25.53
CA ILE A 174 -8.74 -12.05 26.13
C ILE A 174 -9.20 -11.59 27.52
N GLU A 175 -8.30 -11.08 28.35
CA GLU A 175 -8.65 -10.56 29.68
C GLU A 175 -9.68 -9.41 29.60
N LEU A 176 -9.45 -8.44 28.71
CA LEU A 176 -10.40 -7.35 28.48
C LEU A 176 -11.72 -7.86 27.90
N TYR A 177 -11.67 -8.83 26.99
CA TYR A 177 -12.88 -9.43 26.46
C TYR A 177 -13.68 -10.11 27.57
N GLN A 178 -13.06 -10.93 28.41
CA GLN A 178 -13.75 -11.60 29.52
C GLN A 178 -14.40 -10.60 30.49
N ALA A 179 -13.69 -9.52 30.84
CA ALA A 179 -14.20 -8.48 31.72
C ALA A 179 -15.37 -7.67 31.10
N HIS A 180 -15.34 -7.43 29.78
CA HIS A 180 -16.22 -6.48 29.11
C HIS A 180 -17.10 -7.08 28.00
N HIS A 181 -17.17 -8.40 27.84
CA HIS A 181 -17.84 -9.10 26.73
C HIS A 181 -19.30 -8.68 26.52
N HIS A 182 -20.00 -8.29 27.58
CA HIS A 182 -21.40 -7.82 27.53
C HIS A 182 -21.55 -6.44 26.87
N THR A 183 -20.47 -5.66 26.77
CA THR A 183 -20.42 -4.34 26.11
C THR A 183 -19.65 -4.33 24.80
N ILE A 184 -18.80 -5.33 24.56
CA ILE A 184 -18.02 -5.45 23.33
C ILE A 184 -18.92 -6.00 22.22
N ASN A 185 -19.00 -5.25 21.13
CA ASN A 185 -19.79 -5.60 19.96
C ASN A 185 -18.95 -6.10 18.80
N LEU A 186 -17.68 -5.72 18.77
CA LEU A 186 -16.73 -6.07 17.72
C LEU A 186 -15.34 -6.21 18.33
N VAL A 187 -14.58 -7.18 17.84
CA VAL A 187 -13.14 -7.30 18.09
C VAL A 187 -12.42 -7.12 16.77
N LEU A 188 -11.46 -6.20 16.73
CA LEU A 188 -10.48 -6.05 15.67
C LEU A 188 -9.16 -6.61 16.19
N LEU A 189 -8.61 -7.59 15.49
CA LEU A 189 -7.48 -8.38 15.95
C LEU A 189 -6.45 -8.50 14.83
N ASP A 190 -5.22 -8.09 15.09
CA ASP A 190 -4.10 -8.42 14.22
C ASP A 190 -3.74 -9.91 14.36
N LEU A 191 -3.61 -10.57 13.21
CA LEU A 191 -3.23 -11.98 13.12
C LEU A 191 -1.71 -12.20 13.17
N SER A 192 -0.92 -11.13 13.06
CA SER A 192 0.53 -11.17 12.93
C SER A 192 1.28 -10.94 14.25
N MET A 193 0.57 -10.70 15.35
CA MET A 193 1.15 -10.40 16.66
C MET A 193 2.06 -11.53 17.20
N PRO A 194 3.19 -11.19 17.86
CA PRO A 194 4.06 -12.13 18.56
C PRO A 194 3.43 -12.62 19.88
N GLY A 195 3.80 -13.82 20.34
CA GLY A 195 3.27 -14.41 21.57
C GLY A 195 2.07 -15.31 21.30
N LEU A 196 0.95 -15.09 22.02
CA LEU A 196 -0.31 -15.78 21.72
C LEU A 196 -0.82 -15.22 20.40
N SER A 197 -0.68 -16.00 19.33
CA SER A 197 -0.91 -15.52 17.97
C SER A 197 -2.36 -15.06 17.81
N GLY A 198 -2.64 -14.13 16.89
CA GLY A 198 -4.03 -13.70 16.66
C GLY A 198 -4.94 -14.86 16.24
N ARG A 199 -4.39 -15.97 15.70
CA ARG A 199 -5.15 -17.19 15.44
C ARG A 199 -5.48 -18.01 16.69
N GLU A 200 -4.63 -17.98 17.71
CA GLU A 200 -4.88 -18.61 19.02
C GLU A 200 -5.79 -17.75 19.91
N THR A 201 -5.88 -16.44 19.61
CA THR A 201 -6.73 -15.48 20.32
C THR A 201 -8.20 -15.55 19.87
N LEU A 202 -8.44 -15.99 18.63
CA LEU A 202 -9.76 -16.21 18.01
C LEU A 202 -10.53 -17.37 18.66
#